data_AF-A0A382VE07-F1
#
_entry.id   AF-A0A382VE07-F1
#
_cell.length_a   1.000
_cell.length_b   1.000
_cell.length_c   1.000
_cell.angle_alpha   90.00
_cell.angle_beta   90.00
_cell.angle_gamma   90.00
#
_symmetry.space_group_name_H-M   'P 1'
#
loop_
_entity.id
_entity.type
_entity.pdbx_description
1 polymer ?
#
loop_
_entity_poly.entity_id
_entity_poly.type
_entity_poly.pdbx_seq_one_letter_code
_entity_poly.pdbx_strand_id
1 'polypeptide(L)'
;IELHQLTNQFARHEGQPIILQIPDPFMIGKTINLYVRDNDKDTDGKSKDNNGVLLVFFLDMSALGNLRVDVKMNKETTSIKIDVENQDIEKFINRNLKEFCARLEAIGFDVNASCCVVSKVEDNLGKKLNQLLVDDSKRLVDLTT
;
A
#
# COMPACT_ATOMS: atom_id res chain seq x y z
N ILE A 1 -8.07 -11.08 -21.69
CA ILE A 1 -7.68 -11.03 -20.27
C ILE A 1 -6.99 -9.69 -20.09
N GLU A 2 -7.50 -8.82 -19.21
CA GLU A 2 -6.91 -7.50 -18.97
C GLU A 2 -5.52 -7.66 -18.35
N LEU A 3 -4.56 -6.83 -18.76
CA LEU A 3 -3.16 -6.89 -18.32
C LEU A 3 -3.03 -6.93 -16.79
N HIS A 4 -3.88 -6.19 -16.07
CA HIS A 4 -3.93 -6.19 -14.61
C HIS A 4 -4.21 -7.57 -13.99
N GLN A 5 -5.05 -8.40 -14.63
CA GLN A 5 -5.35 -9.74 -14.12
C GLN A 5 -4.14 -10.67 -14.26
N LEU A 6 -3.38 -10.54 -15.36
CA LEU A 6 -2.15 -11.30 -15.58
C LEU A 6 -1.04 -10.87 -14.61
N THR A 7 -0.83 -9.56 -14.44
CA THR A 7 0.18 -9.03 -13.51
C THR A 7 -0.11 -9.44 -12.08
N ASN A 8 -1.38 -9.38 -11.65
CA ASN A 8 -1.76 -9.77 -10.28
C ASN A 8 -1.68 -11.28 -10.06
N GLN A 9 -1.95 -12.10 -11.08
CA GLN A 9 -1.74 -13.54 -11.00
C GLN A 9 -0.26 -13.89 -10.87
N PHE A 10 0.61 -13.21 -11.62
CA PHE A 10 2.05 -13.39 -11.52
C PHE A 10 2.63 -12.92 -10.18
N ALA A 11 2.18 -11.76 -9.68
CA ALA A 11 2.62 -11.23 -8.38
C ALA A 11 2.38 -12.21 -7.23
N ARG A 12 1.26 -12.95 -7.26
CA ARG A 12 0.94 -14.01 -6.30
C ARG A 12 1.93 -15.18 -6.36
N HIS A 13 2.42 -15.55 -7.54
CA HIS A 13 3.38 -16.65 -7.69
C HIS A 13 4.80 -16.27 -7.23
N GLU A 14 5.17 -14.99 -7.32
CA GLU A 14 6.51 -14.51 -6.94
C GLU A 14 6.59 -13.86 -5.54
N GLY A 15 5.51 -13.91 -4.75
CA GLY A 15 5.46 -13.22 -3.44
C GLY A 15 5.56 -11.70 -3.55
N GLN A 16 5.26 -11.14 -4.73
CA GLN A 16 5.24 -9.70 -4.96
C GLN A 16 3.88 -9.10 -4.53
N PRO A 17 3.82 -7.80 -4.19
CA PRO A 17 2.57 -7.15 -3.85
C PRO A 17 1.62 -7.11 -5.06
N ILE A 18 0.35 -7.38 -4.81
CA ILE A 18 -0.74 -7.18 -5.75
C ILE A 18 -1.03 -5.67 -5.81
N ILE A 19 -1.28 -5.14 -7.01
CA ILE A 19 -1.67 -3.74 -7.21
C ILE A 19 -3.15 -3.68 -7.55
N LEU A 20 -3.88 -2.86 -6.83
CA LEU A 20 -5.27 -2.52 -7.09
C LEU A 20 -5.36 -1.01 -7.33
N GLN A 21 -5.79 -0.61 -8.53
CA GLN A 21 -6.13 0.77 -8.81
C GLN A 21 -7.59 1.00 -8.45
N ILE A 22 -7.84 1.83 -7.44
CA ILE A 22 -9.18 2.22 -7.03
C ILE A 22 -9.47 3.66 -7.47
N PRO A 23 -10.71 4.00 -7.84
CA PRO A 23 -11.06 5.40 -8.13
C PRO A 23 -10.77 6.29 -6.93
N ASP A 24 -10.17 7.45 -7.17
CA ASP A 24 -9.94 8.45 -6.12
C ASP A 24 -11.28 9.07 -5.70
N PRO A 25 -11.71 8.94 -4.43
CA PRO A 25 -12.98 9.49 -3.98
C PRO A 25 -12.96 11.02 -3.85
N PHE A 26 -11.78 11.65 -3.90
CA PHE A 26 -11.59 13.09 -3.78
C PHE A 26 -11.34 13.77 -5.13
N MET A 27 -10.82 13.06 -6.12
CA MET A 27 -10.45 13.61 -7.43
C MET A 27 -11.06 12.80 -8.58
N ILE A 28 -12.01 13.41 -9.30
CA ILE A 28 -12.65 12.79 -10.47
C ILE A 28 -11.59 12.50 -11.54
N GLY A 29 -11.54 11.24 -12.00
CA GLY A 29 -10.63 10.80 -13.06
C GLY A 29 -9.21 10.42 -12.60
N LYS A 30 -8.91 10.51 -11.30
CA LYS A 30 -7.67 9.97 -10.72
C LYS A 30 -7.92 8.61 -10.07
N THR A 31 -6.85 7.83 -9.94
CA THR A 31 -6.86 6.52 -9.27
C THR A 31 -5.81 6.47 -8.17
N ILE A 32 -6.11 5.77 -7.09
CA ILE A 32 -5.19 5.51 -5.98
C ILE A 32 -4.61 4.11 -6.18
N ASN A 33 -3.29 3.99 -6.05
CA ASN A 33 -2.62 2.70 -6.04
C ASN A 33 -2.68 2.10 -4.62
N LEU A 34 -3.37 0.96 -4.50
CA LEU A 34 -3.39 0.13 -3.32
C LEU A 34 -2.50 -1.09 -3.54
N TYR A 35 -1.44 -1.19 -2.74
CA TYR A 35 -0.55 -2.34 -2.75
C TYR A 35 -0.93 -3.29 -1.63
N VAL A 36 -1.20 -4.55 -1.95
CA VAL A 36 -1.58 -5.58 -0.99
C VAL A 36 -0.56 -6.71 -1.04
N ARG A 37 -0.02 -7.09 0.12
CA ARG A 37 0.91 -8.21 0.24
C ARG A 37 0.55 -9.04 1.47
N ASP A 38 0.62 -10.36 1.34
CA ASP A 38 0.58 -11.26 2.50
C ASP A 38 1.85 -11.08 3.35
N ASN A 39 1.69 -10.99 4.66
CA ASN A 39 2.78 -10.76 5.60
C ASN A 39 3.50 -12.06 5.98
N ASP A 40 3.41 -13.10 5.15
CA ASP A 40 4.09 -14.37 5.34
C ASP A 40 5.60 -14.16 5.24
N LYS A 41 6.24 -14.07 6.41
CA LYS A 41 7.67 -14.21 6.52
C LYS A 41 7.98 -15.69 6.38
N ASP A 42 8.36 -16.11 5.18
CA ASP A 42 9.16 -17.31 5.00
C ASP A 42 10.49 -17.13 5.72
N THR A 43 10.52 -17.49 7.00
CA THR A 43 11.75 -17.76 7.74
C THR A 43 11.40 -18.74 8.86
N ASP A 44 11.67 -20.01 8.57
CA ASP A 44 11.86 -21.10 9.49
C ASP A 44 10.60 -21.73 10.14
N GLY A 45 10.09 -22.79 9.50
CA GLY A 45 9.80 -24.06 10.16
C GLY A 45 8.71 -24.14 11.24
N LYS A 46 7.89 -23.11 11.47
CA LYS A 46 6.69 -23.22 12.31
C LYS A 46 5.52 -22.49 11.69
N SER A 47 4.57 -23.27 11.15
CA SER A 47 3.23 -22.84 10.76
C SER A 47 2.50 -22.26 11.97
N LYS A 48 2.72 -20.97 12.25
CA LYS A 48 1.82 -20.21 13.10
C LYS A 48 0.94 -19.42 12.16
N ASP A 49 -0.33 -19.74 12.23
CA ASP A 49 -1.46 -19.31 11.42
C ASP A 49 -1.67 -17.78 11.48
N ASN A 50 -0.68 -17.04 11.00
CA ASN A 50 -0.48 -15.61 11.20
C ASN A 50 -0.73 -14.92 9.85
N ASN A 51 -1.95 -15.12 9.33
CA ASN A 51 -2.53 -14.51 8.13
C ASN A 51 -2.60 -12.97 8.29
N GLY A 52 -1.44 -12.33 8.28
CA GLY A 52 -1.33 -10.88 8.31
C GLY A 52 -1.32 -10.35 6.88
N VAL A 53 -1.90 -9.17 6.68
CA VAL A 53 -1.88 -8.48 5.40
C VAL A 53 -1.18 -7.14 5.60
N LEU A 54 -0.27 -6.82 4.69
CA LEU A 54 0.31 -5.49 4.55
C LEU A 54 -0.41 -4.77 3.41
N LEU A 55 -0.98 -3.61 3.72
CA LEU A 55 -1.57 -2.71 2.74
C LEU A 55 -0.75 -1.41 2.72
N VAL A 56 -0.46 -0.90 1.53
CA VAL A 56 0.19 0.41 1.37
C VAL A 56 -0.63 1.25 0.42
N PHE A 57 -1.00 2.44 0.87
CA PHE A 57 -1.65 3.47 0.06
C PHE A 57 -0.65 4.55 -0.28
N PHE A 58 -0.65 4.97 -1.53
CA PHE A 58 0.04 6.18 -1.96
C PHE A 58 -0.97 7.17 -2.52
N LEU A 59 -1.03 8.35 -1.92
CA LEU A 59 -2.00 9.40 -2.20
C LEU A 59 -1.24 10.67 -2.64
N ASP A 60 -1.42 11.08 -3.88
CA ASP A 60 -0.96 12.38 -4.38
C ASP A 60 -2.10 13.38 -4.29
N MET A 61 -2.06 14.21 -3.24
CA MET A 61 -3.08 15.24 -3.00
C MET A 61 -2.52 16.63 -3.21
N SER A 62 -3.08 17.35 -4.18
CA SER A 62 -2.58 18.67 -4.62
C SER A 62 -2.50 19.71 -3.50
N ALA A 63 -3.33 19.61 -2.46
CA ALA A 63 -3.37 20.55 -1.34
C ALA A 63 -2.60 20.06 -0.08
N LEU A 64 -2.40 18.75 0.05
CA LEU A 64 -1.85 18.12 1.27
C LEU A 64 -0.42 17.57 1.05
N GLY A 65 0.04 17.55 -0.21
CA GLY A 65 1.28 16.91 -0.60
C GLY A 65 1.11 15.39 -0.76
N ASN A 66 2.22 14.70 -0.99
CA ASN A 66 2.21 13.26 -1.07
C ASN A 66 2.02 12.66 0.33
N LEU A 67 1.16 11.65 0.40
CA LEU A 67 0.85 10.92 1.61
C LEU A 67 1.03 9.43 1.36
N ARG A 68 1.71 8.75 2.28
CA ARG A 68 1.83 7.30 2.29
C ARG A 68 1.24 6.74 3.57
N VAL A 69 0.39 5.73 3.43
CA VAL A 69 -0.22 5.04 4.57
C VAL A 69 0.16 3.57 4.49
N ASP A 70 0.98 3.11 5.43
CA ASP A 70 1.31 1.70 5.61
C ASP A 70 0.41 1.11 6.70
N VAL A 71 -0.39 0.11 6.35
CA VAL A 71 -1.29 -0.60 7.25
C VAL A 71 -0.82 -2.04 7.35
N LYS A 72 -0.44 -2.46 8.54
CA LYS A 72 -0.16 -3.85 8.85
C LYS A 72 -1.30 -4.40 9.69
N MET A 73 -2.07 -5.29 9.11
CA MET A 73 -3.19 -5.95 9.78
C MET A 73 -2.80 -7.40 10.09
N ASN A 74 -3.11 -7.86 11.29
CA ASN A 74 -3.08 -9.27 11.66
C ASN A 74 -4.40 -9.62 12.37
N LYS A 75 -4.57 -10.89 12.79
CA LYS A 75 -5.83 -11.37 13.38
C LYS A 75 -6.31 -10.57 14.60
N GLU A 76 -5.39 -9.94 15.32
CA GLU A 76 -5.70 -9.29 16.61
C GLU A 76 -5.46 -7.78 16.58
N THR A 77 -4.55 -7.28 15.74
CA THR A 77 -4.08 -5.89 15.79
C THR A 77 -3.89 -5.29 14.39
N THR A 78 -4.13 -3.99 14.30
CA THR A 78 -3.91 -3.16 13.11
C THR A 78 -2.94 -2.05 13.45
N SER A 79 -1.75 -2.07 12.85
CA SER A 79 -0.75 -1.01 12.97
C SER A 79 -0.79 -0.12 11.74
N ILE A 80 -0.92 1.18 11.93
CA ILE A 80 -1.03 2.17 10.85
C ILE A 80 0.12 3.17 11.00
N LYS A 81 0.88 3.36 9.93
CA LYS A 81 1.92 4.39 9.83
C LYS A 81 1.59 5.32 8.68
N ILE A 82 1.61 6.61 8.97
CA ILE A 82 1.27 7.68 8.03
C ILE A 82 2.51 8.54 7.84
N ASP A 83 3.03 8.60 6.63
CA ASP A 83 4.17 9.45 6.27
C ASP A 83 3.67 10.61 5.40
N VAL A 84 3.95 11.84 5.85
CA VAL A 84 3.56 13.09 5.17
C VAL A 84 4.78 13.97 4.90
N GLU A 85 4.71 14.82 3.87
CA GLU A 85 5.79 15.77 3.56
C GLU A 85 5.69 17.09 4.32
N ASN A 86 4.49 17.44 4.83
CA ASN A 86 4.21 18.72 5.43
C ASN A 86 3.89 18.60 6.94
N GLN A 87 4.60 19.38 7.76
CA GLN A 87 4.44 19.41 9.20
C GLN A 87 3.06 19.90 9.67
N ASP A 88 2.42 20.81 8.94
CA ASP A 88 1.06 21.26 9.29
C ASP A 88 0.04 20.14 9.09
N ILE A 89 0.28 19.27 8.10
CA ILE A 89 -0.55 18.09 7.85
C ILE A 89 -0.28 17.01 8.88
N GLU A 90 0.97 16.80 9.30
CA GLU A 90 1.29 15.90 10.41
C GLU A 90 0.56 16.32 11.68
N LYS A 91 0.60 17.61 12.04
CA LYS A 91 -0.12 18.14 13.20
C LYS A 91 -1.63 17.95 13.07
N PHE A 92 -2.18 18.18 11.87
CA PHE A 92 -3.61 17.96 11.62
C PHE A 92 -4.01 16.49 11.81
N ILE A 93 -3.25 15.57 11.22
CA ILE A 93 -3.49 14.13 11.34
C ILE A 93 -3.33 13.70 12.81
N ASN A 94 -2.24 14.05 13.47
CA ASN A 94 -1.98 13.66 14.86
C ASN A 94 -3.02 14.18 15.85
N ARG A 95 -3.63 15.36 15.60
CA ARG A 95 -4.76 15.86 16.41
C ARG A 95 -5.99 14.97 16.30
N ASN A 96 -6.26 14.43 15.11
CA ASN A 96 -7.44 13.60 14.83
C ASN A 96 -7.18 12.10 15.01
N LEU A 97 -5.91 11.69 15.16
CA LEU A 97 -5.49 10.30 15.17
C LEU A 97 -6.09 9.51 16.35
N LYS A 98 -6.25 10.15 17.52
CA LYS A 98 -6.93 9.53 18.67
C LYS A 98 -8.39 9.19 18.38
N GLU A 99 -9.13 10.11 17.75
CA GLU A 99 -10.52 9.87 17.38
C GLU A 99 -10.63 8.80 16.29
N PHE A 100 -9.70 8.82 15.34
CA PHE A 100 -9.60 7.80 14.29
C PHE A 100 -9.39 6.39 14.88
N CYS A 101 -8.44 6.22 15.81
CA CYS A 101 -8.25 4.95 16.52
C CYS A 101 -9.52 4.51 17.26
N ALA A 102 -10.15 5.41 18.02
CA ALA A 102 -11.38 5.10 18.76
C ALA A 102 -12.53 4.63 17.85
N ARG A 103 -12.65 5.21 16.65
CA ARG A 103 -13.65 4.78 15.66
C ARG A 103 -13.35 3.40 15.08
N LEU A 104 -12.08 3.05 14.87
CA LEU A 104 -11.69 1.73 14.40
C LEU A 104 -11.84 0.66 15.51
N GLU A 105 -11.53 1.01 16.75
CA GLU A 105 -11.78 0.18 17.93
C GLU A 105 -13.27 -0.10 18.12
N ALA A 106 -14.14 0.90 17.89
CA ALA A 106 -15.59 0.71 17.94
C ALA A 106 -16.12 -0.28 16.88
N ILE A 107 -15.37 -0.52 15.81
CA ILE A 107 -15.70 -1.50 14.75
C ILE A 107 -15.08 -2.88 15.07
N GLY A 108 -14.27 -2.99 16.12
CA GLY A 108 -13.70 -4.24 16.61
C GLY A 108 -12.23 -4.48 16.26
N PHE A 109 -11.50 -3.45 15.82
CA PHE A 109 -10.07 -3.55 15.54
C PHE A 109 -9.23 -2.98 16.70
N ASP A 110 -8.22 -3.70 17.18
CA ASP A 110 -7.21 -3.10 18.08
C ASP A 110 -6.21 -2.30 17.24
N VAL A 111 -6.20 -0.96 17.37
CA VAL A 111 -5.51 -0.07 16.43
C VAL A 111 -4.43 0.76 17.10
N ASN A 112 -3.21 0.68 16.55
CA ASN A 112 -2.14 1.61 16.84
C ASN A 112 -1.79 2.40 15.59
N ALA A 113 -2.02 3.72 15.61
CA ALA A 113 -1.67 4.59 14.51
C ALA A 113 -0.57 5.59 14.90
N SER A 114 0.29 5.94 13.94
CA SER A 114 1.32 6.96 14.10
C SER A 114 1.46 7.78 12.82
N CYS A 115 1.77 9.07 12.96
CA CYS A 115 2.04 9.96 11.84
C CYS A 115 3.42 10.60 12.00
N CYS A 116 4.20 10.64 10.92
CA CYS A 116 5.56 11.18 10.89
C CYS A 116 5.77 12.09 9.67
N VAL A 117 6.57 13.14 9.85
CA VAL A 117 7.03 13.97 8.73
C VAL A 117 8.26 13.32 8.10
N VAL A 118 8.25 13.18 6.78
CA VAL A 118 9.39 12.72 5.99
C VAL A 118 9.75 13.75 4.93
N SER A 119 11.03 13.83 4.55
CA SER A 119 11.52 14.84 3.61
C SER A 119 10.91 14.72 2.21
N LYS A 120 10.54 13.49 1.82
CA LYS A 120 9.88 13.18 0.56
C LYS A 120 9.17 11.83 0.68
N VAL A 121 7.92 11.76 0.28
CA VAL A 121 7.16 10.53 0.22
C VAL A 121 7.32 9.96 -1.18
N GLU A 122 8.05 8.85 -1.30
CA GLU A 122 8.33 8.22 -2.60
C GLU A 122 7.57 6.91 -2.79
N ASP A 123 6.88 6.80 -3.93
CA ASP A 123 6.35 5.53 -4.42
C ASP A 123 7.46 4.68 -5.05
N ASN A 124 8.36 4.17 -4.21
CA ASN A 124 9.43 3.27 -4.63
C ASN A 124 8.88 1.93 -5.18
N LEU A 125 7.66 1.56 -4.80
CA LEU A 125 7.05 0.30 -5.20
C LEU A 125 6.50 0.40 -6.62
N GLY A 126 5.73 1.45 -6.91
CA GLY A 126 5.26 1.75 -8.27
C GLY A 126 6.41 1.97 -9.25
N LYS A 127 7.50 2.63 -8.83
CA LYS A 127 8.70 2.79 -9.68
C LYS A 127 9.38 1.47 -10.03
N LYS A 128 9.55 0.56 -9.05
CA LYS A 128 10.13 -0.77 -9.29
C LYS A 128 9.26 -1.64 -10.20
N LEU A 129 7.95 -1.58 -10.05
CA LEU A 129 7.02 -2.33 -10.89
C LEU A 129 7.03 -1.83 -12.35
N ASN A 130 7.06 -0.51 -12.56
CA ASN A 130 7.24 0.05 -13.89
C ASN A 130 8.56 -0.40 -14.53
N GLN A 131 9.65 -0.47 -13.76
CA GLN A 131 10.93 -0.99 -14.25
C GLN A 131 10.84 -2.48 -14.63
N LEU A 132 10.18 -3.31 -13.82
CA LEU A 132 9.96 -4.73 -14.13
C LEU A 132 9.12 -4.91 -15.41
N LEU A 133 8.05 -4.13 -15.58
CA LEU A 133 7.21 -4.16 -16.78
C LEU A 133 7.95 -3.69 -18.04
N VAL A 134 8.82 -2.69 -17.90
CA VAL A 134 9.64 -2.16 -19.00
C VAL A 134 10.79 -3.12 -19.36
N ASP A 135 11.39 -3.82 -18.40
CA ASP A 135 12.39 -4.85 -18.70
C ASP A 135 11.78 -6.06 -19.42
N ASP A 136 10.54 -6.44 -19.11
CA ASP A 136 9.84 -7.52 -19.82
C ASP A 136 9.42 -7.12 -21.26
N SER A 137 9.19 -5.83 -21.52
CA SER A 137 8.92 -5.36 -22.89
C SER A 137 10.10 -5.57 -23.85
N LYS A 138 11.32 -5.78 -23.34
CA LYS A 138 12.49 -6.21 -24.14
C LYS A 138 12.53 -7.72 -24.40
N ARG A 139 11.75 -8.53 -23.68
CA ARG A 139 11.60 -9.98 -23.88
C ARG A 139 10.32 -10.37 -24.62
N LEU A 140 9.38 -9.44 -24.78
CA LEU A 140 8.06 -9.66 -25.38
C LEU A 140 7.98 -9.46 -26.90
N VAL A 141 9.11 -9.37 -27.61
CA VAL A 141 9.12 -9.42 -29.07
C VAL A 141 10.02 -10.56 -29.54
N ASP A 142 9.46 -11.77 -29.54
CA ASP A 142 9.80 -12.75 -30.57
C ASP A 142 8.55 -13.57 -30.90
N LEU A 143 7.66 -12.92 -31.66
CA LEU A 143 6.67 -13.61 -32.48
C LEU A 143 7.22 -13.64 -33.91
N THR A 144 8.29 -14.40 -34.13
CA THR A 144 8.65 -14.81 -35.49
C THR A 144 7.56 -15.76 -36.00
N THR A 145 6.96 -15.31 -37.10
CA THR A 145 5.97 -15.97 -37.97
C THR A 145 6.41 -17.35 -38.44
#